data_AF-A0A8J4KHC2-F1
#
_entry.id   AF-A0A8J4KHC2-F1
#
_cell.length_a   1.000
_cell.length_b   1.000
_cell.length_c   1.000
_cell.angle_alpha   90.00
_cell.angle_beta   90.00
_cell.angle_gamma   90.00
#
_symmetry.space_group_name_H-M   'P 1'
#
loop_
_entity.id
_entity.type
_entity.pdbx_description
1 polymer ?
#
loop_
_entity_poly.entity_id
_entity_poly.type
_entity_poly.pdbx_seq_one_letter_code
_entity_poly.pdbx_strand_id
1 'polypeptide(L)'
;VPAHLQNSWESYYMEILMVTGLLAYIMNYIIGKNKNNRLAHAWFNTHRELLESNFALVGDDGTNKEATSTGKLNQENEHIYNLWCSGRVCCEGMLIQLKFLKRQDLLNVLARMMRPASDQVQIKVTMNDEDMDTYVFAVGTRKALVRLQKEMQDLSEFCSDKPKSGAKYGLPDSLAILSEMGEVTEGMMDAKMIHFLTHYADKIESVQFSDQFSGPKLMQEEGQLTKLPETKKTLLFTFNVPGSGNTSPKDMESLLPLMSMVIYSIDKAKKFRLNREGKQKADKNRARVEENFLKLTHVQRQEAAQSRREEKKRAEKERIMNEEDPEKQRRLEEAALRREQKKLEKKQMKMKQIKVKAM
;
A
#
# COMPACT_ATOMS: atom_id res chain seq x y z
N VAL A 1 11.91 -69.82 10.69
CA VAL A 1 11.54 -68.41 10.99
C VAL A 1 10.02 -68.32 10.93
N PRO A 2 9.32 -67.92 12.01
CA PRO A 2 7.86 -67.94 12.03
C PRO A 2 7.26 -66.88 11.09
N ALA A 3 6.13 -67.20 10.45
CA ALA A 3 5.52 -66.42 9.37
C ALA A 3 5.03 -65.01 9.76
N HIS A 4 4.97 -64.69 11.06
CA HIS A 4 4.62 -63.34 11.55
C HIS A 4 5.78 -62.33 11.44
N LEU A 5 6.97 -62.77 11.04
CA LEU A 5 8.16 -61.92 10.82
C LEU A 5 8.47 -61.70 9.33
N GLN A 6 7.60 -62.15 8.43
CA GLN A 6 7.65 -61.70 7.03
C GLN A 6 7.04 -60.30 6.97
N ASN A 7 7.84 -59.27 7.25
CA ASN A 7 7.51 -57.90 6.86
C ASN A 7 7.33 -57.90 5.34
N SER A 8 6.09 -58.02 4.89
CA SER A 8 5.78 -57.95 3.47
C SER A 8 6.10 -56.53 3.02
N TRP A 9 6.64 -56.40 1.81
CA TRP A 9 6.80 -55.11 1.14
C TRP A 9 5.50 -54.31 1.07
N GLU A 10 4.36 -55.00 1.28
CA GLU A 10 3.04 -54.41 1.35
C GLU A 10 2.83 -53.51 2.58
N SER A 11 3.49 -53.79 3.71
CA SER A 11 3.47 -52.88 4.88
C SER A 11 4.14 -51.54 4.59
N TYR A 12 5.06 -51.50 3.62
CA TYR A 12 5.80 -50.28 3.27
C TYR A 12 5.15 -49.48 2.14
N TYR A 13 4.03 -49.89 1.55
CA TYR A 13 3.39 -49.12 0.46
C TYR A 13 3.06 -47.69 0.89
N MET A 14 2.52 -47.52 2.10
CA MET A 14 2.19 -46.20 2.63
C MET A 14 3.46 -45.37 2.90
N GLU A 15 4.53 -46.00 3.41
CA GLU A 15 5.81 -45.33 3.64
C GLU A 15 6.49 -44.91 2.33
N ILE A 16 6.52 -45.80 1.32
CA ILE A 16 7.06 -45.52 -0.02
C ILE A 16 6.26 -44.41 -0.70
N LEU A 17 4.93 -44.43 -0.57
CA LEU A 17 4.06 -43.37 -1.12
C LEU A 17 4.34 -42.03 -0.43
N MET A 18 4.46 -42.01 0.90
CA MET A 18 4.80 -40.78 1.64
C MET A 18 6.18 -40.24 1.26
N VAL A 19 7.20 -41.10 1.17
CA VAL A 19 8.55 -40.72 0.76
C VAL A 19 8.56 -40.19 -0.68
N THR A 20 7.85 -40.86 -1.59
CA THR A 20 7.72 -40.42 -2.99
C THR A 20 7.02 -39.06 -3.08
N GLY A 21 5.95 -38.86 -2.32
CA GLY A 21 5.25 -37.57 -2.24
C GLY A 21 6.14 -36.46 -1.69
N LEU A 22 6.92 -36.75 -0.66
CA LEU A 22 7.88 -35.80 -0.08
C LEU A 22 8.99 -35.44 -1.08
N LEU A 23 9.55 -36.43 -1.78
CA LEU A 23 10.56 -36.19 -2.82
C LEU A 23 10.00 -35.33 -3.95
N ALA A 24 8.78 -35.63 -4.42
CA ALA A 24 8.11 -34.82 -5.44
C ALA A 24 7.90 -33.37 -4.97
N TYR A 25 7.51 -33.18 -3.71
CA TYR A 25 7.36 -31.86 -3.10
C TYR A 25 8.69 -31.09 -3.06
N ILE A 26 9.77 -31.74 -2.61
CA ILE A 26 11.12 -31.15 -2.55
C ILE A 26 11.63 -30.78 -3.95
N MET A 27 11.44 -31.67 -4.94
CA MET A 27 11.82 -31.39 -6.32
C MET A 27 11.04 -30.21 -6.90
N ASN A 28 9.72 -30.13 -6.68
CA ASN A 28 8.92 -28.99 -7.10
C ASN A 28 9.40 -27.68 -6.47
N TYR A 29 9.73 -27.72 -5.18
CA TYR A 29 10.27 -26.57 -4.47
C TYR A 29 11.58 -26.07 -5.11
N ILE A 30 12.55 -26.95 -5.35
CA ILE A 30 13.86 -26.60 -5.94
C ILE A 30 13.67 -26.05 -7.37
N ILE A 31 12.87 -26.73 -8.20
CA ILE A 31 12.62 -26.31 -9.59
C ILE A 31 11.89 -24.96 -9.62
N GLY A 32 10.87 -24.78 -8.78
CA GLY A 32 10.09 -23.55 -8.69
C GLY A 32 10.93 -22.36 -8.24
N LYS A 33 11.73 -22.52 -7.18
CA LYS A 33 12.66 -21.50 -6.70
C LYS A 33 13.69 -21.12 -7.77
N ASN A 34 14.32 -22.11 -8.41
CA ASN A 34 15.33 -21.85 -9.44
C ASN A 34 14.74 -21.17 -10.67
N LYS A 35 13.51 -21.52 -11.08
CA LYS A 35 12.83 -20.86 -12.19
C LYS A 35 12.55 -19.38 -11.88
N ASN A 36 12.02 -19.08 -10.69
CA ASN A 36 11.78 -17.70 -10.27
C ASN A 36 13.07 -16.89 -10.16
N ASN A 37 14.12 -17.47 -9.58
CA ASN A 37 15.44 -16.85 -9.48
C ASN A 37 16.01 -16.51 -10.87
N ARG A 38 15.96 -17.46 -11.82
CA ARG A 38 16.40 -17.23 -13.20
C ARG A 38 15.64 -16.10 -13.90
N LEU A 39 14.32 -16.04 -13.69
CA LEU A 39 13.48 -14.97 -14.24
C LEU A 39 13.82 -13.60 -13.64
N ALA A 40 14.05 -13.54 -12.33
CA ALA A 40 14.45 -12.33 -11.64
C ALA A 40 15.78 -11.78 -12.18
N HIS A 41 16.78 -12.63 -12.33
CA HIS A 41 18.08 -12.23 -12.87
C HIS A 41 18.02 -11.86 -14.35
N ALA A 42 17.21 -12.55 -15.16
CA ALA A 42 17.00 -12.15 -16.56
C ALA A 42 16.39 -10.74 -16.66
N TRP A 43 15.38 -10.45 -15.83
CA TRP A 43 14.81 -9.12 -15.74
C TRP A 43 15.88 -8.10 -15.31
N PHE A 44 16.60 -8.36 -14.21
CA PHE A 44 17.58 -7.41 -13.69
C PHE A 44 18.69 -7.10 -14.69
N ASN A 45 19.30 -8.12 -15.30
CA ASN A 45 20.41 -7.93 -16.25
C ASN A 45 20.01 -7.07 -17.44
N THR A 46 18.76 -7.17 -17.89
CA THR A 46 18.26 -6.38 -19.03
C THR A 46 17.99 -4.92 -18.65
N HIS A 47 17.50 -4.68 -17.43
CA HIS A 47 17.08 -3.34 -16.99
C HIS A 47 18.19 -2.57 -16.26
N ARG A 48 19.25 -3.25 -15.84
CA ARG A 48 20.33 -2.70 -15.03
C ARG A 48 20.94 -1.44 -15.63
N GLU A 49 21.31 -1.47 -16.92
CA GLU A 49 21.95 -0.33 -17.59
C GLU A 49 21.03 0.92 -17.62
N LEU A 50 19.73 0.71 -17.85
CA LEU A 50 18.74 1.79 -17.81
C LEU A 50 18.60 2.38 -16.40
N LEU A 51 18.70 1.54 -15.36
CA LEU A 51 18.63 1.99 -13.97
C LEU A 51 19.89 2.73 -13.55
N GLU A 52 21.08 2.17 -13.81
CA GLU A 52 22.37 2.77 -13.48
C GLU A 52 22.62 4.10 -14.22
N SER A 53 22.05 4.28 -15.42
CA SER A 53 22.11 5.56 -16.14
C SER A 53 21.18 6.64 -15.58
N ASN A 54 20.14 6.27 -14.82
CA ASN A 54 19.14 7.22 -14.30
C ASN A 54 19.22 7.44 -12.79
N PHE A 55 19.81 6.51 -12.04
CA PHE A 55 19.88 6.51 -10.58
C PHE A 55 21.33 6.37 -10.14
N ALA A 56 21.76 7.19 -9.16
CA ALA A 56 23.12 7.11 -8.63
C ALA A 56 23.37 5.83 -7.81
N LEU A 57 22.32 5.28 -7.20
CA LEU A 57 22.37 4.10 -6.36
C LEU A 57 21.34 3.07 -6.83
N VAL A 58 21.79 1.84 -7.14
CA VAL A 58 20.94 0.73 -7.59
C VAL A 58 21.27 -0.53 -6.78
N GLY A 59 20.26 -1.08 -6.11
CA GLY A 59 20.39 -2.26 -5.27
C GLY A 59 20.82 -1.97 -3.84
N ASP A 60 20.38 -0.87 -3.22
CA ASP A 60 20.61 -0.68 -1.79
C ASP A 60 19.81 -1.73 -1.00
N ASP A 61 20.49 -2.47 -0.12
CA ASP A 61 19.89 -3.49 0.75
C ASP A 61 19.39 -2.89 2.07
N GLY A 62 19.64 -1.60 2.33
CA GLY A 62 19.22 -0.89 3.55
C GLY A 62 19.89 -1.40 4.82
N THR A 63 20.84 -2.32 4.71
CA THR A 63 21.59 -2.90 5.84
C THR A 63 22.90 -2.17 6.11
N ASN A 64 23.46 -1.54 5.07
CA ASN A 64 24.68 -0.77 5.19
C ASN A 64 24.37 0.63 5.71
N LYS A 65 25.21 1.14 6.63
CA LYS A 65 25.11 2.49 7.17
C LYS A 65 25.35 3.57 6.10
N GLU A 66 26.02 3.20 5.01
CA GLU A 66 26.28 4.03 3.85
C GLU A 66 25.60 3.42 2.63
N ALA A 67 24.80 4.22 1.93
CA ALA A 67 24.06 3.78 0.76
C ALA A 67 25.06 3.43 -0.36
N THR A 68 25.24 2.12 -0.59
CA THR A 68 26.20 1.60 -1.57
C THR A 68 25.45 0.89 -2.67
N SER A 69 25.78 1.20 -3.93
CA SER A 69 25.22 0.49 -5.08
C SER A 69 25.76 -0.94 -5.09
N THR A 70 24.98 -1.90 -4.56
CA THR A 70 25.40 -3.31 -4.57
C THR A 70 25.20 -3.96 -5.95
N GLY A 71 24.34 -3.37 -6.79
CA GLY A 71 23.97 -3.95 -8.08
C GLY A 71 23.34 -5.35 -7.95
N LYS A 72 22.72 -5.66 -6.79
CA LYS A 72 22.09 -6.94 -6.53
C LYS A 72 20.60 -6.79 -6.27
N LEU A 73 19.85 -7.81 -6.68
CA LEU A 73 18.47 -8.02 -6.28
C LEU A 73 18.44 -8.58 -4.86
N ASN A 74 17.62 -7.98 -3.99
CA ASN A 74 17.34 -8.52 -2.66
C ASN A 74 16.20 -9.55 -2.77
N GLN A 75 16.44 -10.79 -2.36
CA GLN A 75 15.42 -11.82 -2.32
C GLN A 75 14.73 -11.80 -0.94
N GLU A 76 13.57 -11.14 -0.84
CA GLU A 76 12.74 -11.13 0.37
C GLU A 76 12.04 -12.49 0.57
N ASN A 77 11.57 -13.09 -0.52
CA ASN A 77 10.96 -14.41 -0.52
C ASN A 77 11.31 -15.12 -1.84
N GLU A 78 11.12 -16.42 -1.94
CA GLU A 78 11.36 -17.20 -3.18
C GLU A 78 10.50 -16.78 -4.37
N HIS A 79 9.45 -16.01 -4.11
CA HIS A 79 8.55 -15.46 -5.12
C HIS A 79 8.52 -13.92 -5.12
N ILE A 80 9.34 -13.26 -4.29
CA ILE A 80 9.38 -11.79 -4.17
C ILE A 80 10.84 -11.34 -4.18
N TYR A 81 11.19 -10.55 -5.20
CA TYR A 81 12.51 -9.95 -5.33
C TYR A 81 12.36 -8.43 -5.36
N ASN A 82 13.13 -7.75 -4.52
CA ASN A 82 13.10 -6.31 -4.36
C ASN A 82 14.39 -5.69 -4.91
N LEU A 83 14.25 -4.52 -5.52
CA LEU A 83 15.34 -3.66 -5.96
C LEU A 83 15.03 -2.22 -5.56
N TRP A 84 15.92 -1.62 -4.79
CA TRP A 84 15.85 -0.22 -4.43
C TRP A 84 16.75 0.61 -5.35
N CYS A 85 16.23 1.70 -5.89
CA CYS A 85 16.98 2.67 -6.67
C CYS A 85 16.79 4.06 -6.05
N SER A 86 17.86 4.85 -5.92
CA SER A 86 17.81 6.20 -5.36
C SER A 86 18.87 7.11 -5.98
N GLY A 87 18.89 8.38 -5.57
CA GLY A 87 19.86 9.36 -6.06
C GLY A 87 19.54 9.94 -7.45
N ARG A 88 18.29 9.82 -7.90
CA ARG A 88 17.78 10.58 -9.04
C ARG A 88 17.14 11.86 -8.52
N VAL A 89 17.41 12.98 -9.18
CA VAL A 89 16.72 14.25 -8.92
C VAL A 89 15.22 14.01 -9.05
N CYS A 90 14.38 14.63 -8.22
CA CYS A 90 12.90 14.57 -8.25
C CYS A 90 12.22 13.42 -7.49
N CYS A 91 12.94 12.36 -7.12
CA CYS A 91 12.39 11.26 -6.33
C CYS A 91 13.34 10.87 -5.19
N GLU A 92 12.77 10.61 -4.02
CA GLU A 92 13.51 10.12 -2.85
C GLU A 92 14.05 8.71 -3.12
N GLY A 93 13.23 7.88 -3.77
CA GLY A 93 13.59 6.53 -4.13
C GLY A 93 12.52 5.82 -4.94
N MET A 94 12.93 4.69 -5.52
CA MET A 94 12.08 3.80 -6.30
C MET A 94 12.30 2.36 -5.83
N LEU A 95 11.23 1.72 -5.38
CA LEU A 95 11.17 0.30 -5.08
C LEU A 95 10.58 -0.43 -6.27
N ILE A 96 11.33 -1.37 -6.84
CA ILE A 96 10.84 -2.31 -7.82
C ILE A 96 10.71 -3.67 -7.13
N GLN A 97 9.52 -4.27 -7.24
CA GLN A 97 9.19 -5.55 -6.65
C GLN A 97 8.71 -6.51 -7.74
N LEU A 98 9.50 -7.55 -7.99
CA LEU A 98 9.14 -8.65 -8.88
C LEU A 98 8.35 -9.68 -8.08
N LYS A 99 7.04 -9.75 -8.30
CA LYS A 99 6.13 -10.72 -7.68
C LYS A 99 5.87 -11.87 -8.63
N PHE A 100 6.55 -12.97 -8.38
CA PHE A 100 6.34 -14.20 -9.12
C PHE A 100 5.22 -15.04 -8.53
N LEU A 101 4.64 -15.90 -9.36
CA LEU A 101 3.83 -17.00 -8.89
C LEU A 101 4.66 -17.90 -7.96
N LYS A 102 4.05 -18.37 -6.87
CA LYS A 102 4.64 -19.30 -5.89
C LYS A 102 4.89 -20.70 -6.46
N ARG A 103 5.76 -20.82 -7.47
CA ARG A 103 6.03 -22.07 -8.20
C ARG A 103 6.64 -23.16 -7.32
N GLN A 104 7.31 -22.77 -6.24
CA GLN A 104 7.85 -23.67 -5.23
C GLN A 104 6.78 -24.43 -4.43
N ASP A 105 5.56 -23.89 -4.36
CA ASP A 105 4.50 -24.37 -3.49
C ASP A 105 3.51 -25.19 -4.32
N LEU A 106 3.51 -26.50 -4.07
CA LEU A 106 2.72 -27.46 -4.81
C LEU A 106 1.21 -27.18 -4.69
N LEU A 107 0.71 -26.77 -3.51
CA LEU A 107 -0.72 -26.45 -3.33
C LEU A 107 -1.12 -25.25 -4.18
N ASN A 108 -0.26 -24.22 -4.20
CA ASN A 108 -0.47 -23.06 -5.05
C ASN A 108 -0.36 -23.41 -6.55
N VAL A 109 0.51 -24.36 -6.94
CA VAL A 109 0.57 -24.85 -8.32
C VAL A 109 -0.72 -25.58 -8.70
N LEU A 110 -1.25 -26.44 -7.84
CA LEU A 110 -2.51 -27.15 -8.06
C LEU A 110 -3.69 -26.17 -8.14
N ALA A 111 -3.80 -25.22 -7.21
CA ALA A 111 -4.86 -24.22 -7.20
C ALA A 111 -4.88 -23.36 -8.48
N ARG A 112 -3.70 -23.11 -9.06
CA ARG A 112 -3.55 -22.33 -10.31
C ARG A 112 -4.06 -23.07 -11.55
N MET A 113 -4.20 -24.40 -11.53
CA MET A 113 -4.90 -25.09 -12.61
C MET A 113 -6.34 -24.62 -12.77
N MET A 114 -6.97 -24.10 -11.69
CA MET A 114 -8.32 -23.55 -11.73
C MET A 114 -8.38 -22.03 -12.01
N ARG A 115 -7.33 -21.28 -11.66
CA ARG A 115 -7.27 -19.81 -11.89
C ARG A 115 -5.92 -19.40 -12.47
N PRO A 116 -5.86 -19.07 -13.77
CA PRO A 116 -4.68 -18.48 -14.39
C PRO A 116 -4.32 -17.15 -13.74
N ALA A 117 -3.02 -16.92 -13.58
CA ALA A 117 -2.46 -15.69 -13.07
C ALA A 117 -1.13 -15.42 -13.77
N SER A 118 -0.73 -14.15 -13.86
CA SER A 118 0.57 -13.75 -14.40
C SER A 118 1.52 -13.37 -13.27
N ASP A 119 2.83 -13.43 -13.55
CA ASP A 119 3.80 -12.73 -12.71
C ASP A 119 3.59 -11.22 -12.85
N GLN A 120 3.99 -10.46 -11.83
CA GLN A 120 3.81 -9.02 -11.79
C GLN A 120 5.10 -8.29 -11.46
N VAL A 121 5.29 -7.13 -12.08
CA VAL A 121 6.32 -6.15 -11.73
C VAL A 121 5.63 -4.94 -11.14
N GLN A 122 5.81 -4.72 -9.84
CA GLN A 122 5.25 -3.59 -9.11
C GLN A 122 6.35 -2.57 -8.85
N ILE A 123 6.10 -1.31 -9.21
CA ILE A 123 7.08 -0.24 -9.09
C ILE A 123 6.44 0.87 -8.30
N LYS A 124 7.08 1.23 -7.20
CA LYS A 124 6.67 2.31 -6.31
C LYS A 124 7.76 3.37 -6.32
N VAL A 125 7.43 4.55 -6.84
CA VAL A 125 8.31 5.72 -6.80
C VAL A 125 7.79 6.68 -5.75
N THR A 126 8.63 7.04 -4.79
CA THR A 126 8.33 8.12 -3.84
C THR A 126 8.93 9.41 -4.38
N MET A 127 8.06 10.36 -4.71
CA MET A 127 8.42 11.67 -5.25
C MET A 127 8.74 12.62 -4.10
N ASN A 128 9.60 13.61 -4.36
CA ASN A 128 9.82 14.69 -3.40
C ASN A 128 8.57 15.55 -3.24
N ASP A 129 8.37 16.11 -2.04
CA ASP A 129 7.22 16.96 -1.74
C ASP A 129 7.15 18.23 -2.59
N GLU A 130 8.28 18.80 -3.02
CA GLU A 130 8.29 20.03 -3.84
C GLU A 130 8.09 19.75 -5.33
N ASP A 131 8.46 18.56 -5.78
CA ASP A 131 8.54 18.23 -7.20
C ASP A 131 7.19 17.83 -7.80
N MET A 132 6.22 17.32 -7.03
CA MET A 132 4.91 16.91 -7.55
C MET A 132 3.77 17.79 -7.01
N ASP A 133 2.84 18.21 -7.86
CA ASP A 133 1.63 18.94 -7.44
C ASP A 133 0.58 18.02 -6.81
N THR A 134 -0.43 18.63 -6.21
CA THR A 134 -1.51 17.93 -5.49
C THR A 134 -2.55 17.39 -6.46
N TYR A 135 -2.42 16.14 -6.89
CA TYR A 135 -3.47 15.46 -7.64
C TYR A 135 -3.54 13.93 -7.47
N VAL A 136 -4.73 13.37 -7.70
CA VAL A 136 -4.97 11.91 -7.78
C VAL A 136 -5.45 11.51 -9.18
N PHE A 137 -4.72 10.59 -9.81
CA PHE A 137 -4.97 10.08 -11.15
C PHE A 137 -4.57 8.61 -11.26
N ALA A 138 -5.38 7.79 -11.92
CA ALA A 138 -5.06 6.41 -12.22
C ALA A 138 -5.60 5.98 -13.58
N VAL A 139 -4.85 5.14 -14.27
CA VAL A 139 -5.21 4.51 -15.55
C VAL A 139 -4.87 3.03 -15.48
N GLY A 140 -5.72 2.18 -16.02
CA GLY A 140 -5.51 0.73 -15.94
C GLY A 140 -6.70 -0.05 -16.41
N THR A 141 -6.64 -1.38 -16.28
CA THR A 141 -7.79 -2.21 -16.62
C THR A 141 -8.97 -1.88 -15.73
N ARG A 142 -10.20 -1.92 -16.30
CA ARG A 142 -11.42 -1.60 -15.54
C ARG A 142 -11.55 -2.43 -14.26
N LYS A 143 -11.18 -3.71 -14.33
CA LYS A 143 -11.20 -4.63 -13.18
C LYS A 143 -10.20 -4.21 -12.10
N ALA A 144 -8.97 -3.88 -12.47
CA ALA A 144 -7.94 -3.44 -11.53
C ALA A 144 -8.31 -2.10 -10.89
N LEU A 145 -8.81 -1.12 -11.66
CA LEU A 145 -9.21 0.18 -11.10
C LEU A 145 -10.38 0.08 -10.12
N VAL A 146 -11.40 -0.74 -10.40
CA VAL A 146 -12.50 -0.96 -9.44
C VAL A 146 -12.01 -1.62 -8.16
N ARG A 147 -11.03 -2.52 -8.26
CA ARG A 147 -10.40 -3.16 -7.10
C ARG A 147 -9.59 -2.13 -6.30
N LEU A 148 -8.72 -1.37 -6.97
CA LEU A 148 -7.87 -0.34 -6.36
C LEU A 148 -8.70 0.76 -5.70
N GLN A 149 -9.81 1.19 -6.30
CA GLN A 149 -10.72 2.18 -5.70
C GLN A 149 -11.34 1.70 -4.38
N LYS A 150 -11.47 0.38 -4.18
CA LYS A 150 -11.97 -0.21 -2.91
C LYS A 150 -10.85 -0.44 -1.89
N GLU A 151 -9.69 -0.87 -2.39
CA GLU A 151 -8.55 -1.26 -1.57
C GLU A 151 -7.68 -0.09 -1.13
N MET A 152 -7.65 1.01 -1.89
CA MET A 152 -6.78 2.16 -1.64
C MET A 152 -7.60 3.36 -1.14
N GLN A 153 -7.16 3.97 -0.04
CA GLN A 153 -7.88 5.08 0.59
C GLN A 153 -7.92 6.32 -0.31
N ASP A 154 -6.79 6.65 -0.94
CA ASP A 154 -6.66 7.81 -1.82
C ASP A 154 -7.62 7.76 -3.02
N LEU A 155 -7.66 6.66 -3.75
CA LEU A 155 -8.59 6.50 -4.87
C LEU A 155 -10.04 6.48 -4.39
N SER A 156 -10.33 5.89 -3.24
CA SER A 156 -11.68 5.84 -2.66
C SER A 156 -12.21 7.23 -2.28
N GLU A 157 -11.36 8.10 -1.74
CA GLU A 157 -11.75 9.40 -1.18
C GLU A 157 -11.73 10.53 -2.21
N PHE A 158 -10.72 10.53 -3.08
CA PHE A 158 -10.50 11.63 -4.04
C PHE A 158 -11.13 11.37 -5.40
N CYS A 159 -11.32 10.11 -5.78
CA CYS A 159 -11.92 9.72 -7.04
C CYS A 159 -13.24 8.98 -6.83
N SER A 160 -14.31 9.70 -6.51
CA SER A 160 -15.64 9.12 -6.25
C SER A 160 -16.33 8.54 -7.48
N ASP A 161 -15.93 8.96 -8.68
CA ASP A 161 -16.55 8.54 -9.93
C ASP A 161 -16.17 7.10 -10.28
N LYS A 162 -17.06 6.40 -10.98
CA LYS A 162 -16.73 5.10 -11.59
C LYS A 162 -15.65 5.30 -12.68
N PRO A 163 -14.76 4.32 -12.91
CA PRO A 163 -13.76 4.39 -13.97
C PRO A 163 -14.39 4.71 -15.34
N LYS A 164 -13.99 5.82 -15.95
CA LYS A 164 -14.50 6.32 -17.23
C LYS A 164 -13.74 5.67 -18.38
N SER A 165 -14.39 5.54 -19.54
CA SER A 165 -13.69 5.05 -20.75
C SER A 165 -12.62 6.06 -21.17
N GLY A 166 -11.45 5.55 -21.55
CA GLY A 166 -10.35 6.34 -22.09
C GLY A 166 -10.49 6.66 -23.58
N ALA A 167 -11.56 6.20 -24.25
CA ALA A 167 -11.74 6.35 -25.70
C ALA A 167 -11.68 7.81 -26.18
N LYS A 168 -12.14 8.78 -25.35
CA LYS A 168 -12.02 10.22 -25.64
C LYS A 168 -10.56 10.66 -25.90
N TYR A 169 -9.60 9.97 -25.29
CA TYR A 169 -8.17 10.27 -25.35
C TYR A 169 -7.40 9.29 -26.26
N GLY A 170 -8.10 8.46 -27.05
CA GLY A 170 -7.47 7.48 -27.94
C GLY A 170 -6.91 6.25 -27.24
N LEU A 171 -7.34 5.98 -26.00
CA LEU A 171 -6.98 4.74 -25.29
C LEU A 171 -7.88 3.57 -25.73
N PRO A 172 -7.35 2.33 -25.71
CA PRO A 172 -8.14 1.14 -26.00
C PRO A 172 -9.22 0.90 -24.94
N ASP A 173 -10.32 0.25 -25.33
CA ASP A 173 -11.45 -0.06 -24.45
C ASP A 173 -11.11 -0.97 -23.26
N SER A 174 -9.95 -1.65 -23.32
CA SER A 174 -9.41 -2.45 -22.22
C SER A 174 -8.99 -1.58 -21.03
N LEU A 175 -8.64 -0.31 -21.27
CA LEU A 175 -8.19 0.64 -20.27
C LEU A 175 -9.30 1.64 -19.90
N ALA A 176 -9.32 1.98 -18.62
CA ALA A 176 -10.18 3.01 -18.07
C ALA A 176 -9.34 4.04 -17.30
N ILE A 177 -9.91 5.22 -17.10
CA ILE A 177 -9.29 6.31 -16.37
C ILE A 177 -10.13 6.61 -15.12
N LEU A 178 -9.44 6.88 -14.03
CA LEU A 178 -9.98 7.37 -12.78
C LEU A 178 -9.19 8.61 -12.39
N SER A 179 -9.87 9.75 -12.22
CA SER A 179 -9.19 11.01 -11.92
C SER A 179 -10.10 11.92 -11.12
N GLU A 180 -9.53 12.69 -10.21
CA GLU A 180 -10.29 13.71 -9.47
C GLU A 180 -10.69 14.90 -10.36
N MET A 181 -9.94 15.15 -11.45
CA MET A 181 -10.06 16.37 -12.26
C MET A 181 -9.77 16.11 -13.74
N GLY A 182 -10.56 16.75 -14.61
CA GLY A 182 -10.37 16.68 -16.07
C GLY A 182 -9.01 17.23 -16.52
N GLU A 183 -8.58 18.35 -15.92
CA GLU A 183 -7.28 18.97 -16.19
C GLU A 183 -6.10 18.01 -15.94
N VAL A 184 -6.17 17.22 -14.86
CA VAL A 184 -5.13 16.21 -14.54
C VAL A 184 -5.09 15.14 -15.62
N THR A 185 -6.26 14.70 -16.08
CA THR A 185 -6.35 13.71 -17.16
C THR A 185 -5.72 14.25 -18.44
N GLU A 186 -6.07 15.47 -18.85
CA GLU A 186 -5.53 16.12 -20.06
C GLU A 186 -4.02 16.39 -19.95
N GLY A 187 -3.54 16.77 -18.76
CA GLY A 187 -2.12 17.02 -18.51
C GLY A 187 -1.25 15.76 -18.51
N MET A 188 -1.77 14.65 -17.97
CA MET A 188 -1.06 13.37 -17.91
C MET A 188 -1.10 12.60 -19.23
N MET A 189 -2.20 12.71 -19.98
CA MET A 189 -2.41 11.98 -21.25
C MET A 189 -1.88 12.75 -22.45
N ASP A 190 -0.55 12.94 -22.52
CA ASP A 190 0.08 13.45 -23.74
C ASP A 190 0.29 12.36 -24.80
N ALA A 191 0.68 12.78 -26.01
CA ALA A 191 0.85 11.87 -27.14
C ALA A 191 1.85 10.71 -26.86
N LYS A 192 2.90 10.96 -26.08
CA LYS A 192 3.89 9.93 -25.73
C LYS A 192 3.31 8.94 -24.74
N MET A 193 2.62 9.43 -23.69
CA MET A 193 1.97 8.57 -22.70
C MET A 193 0.86 7.74 -23.33
N ILE A 194 0.02 8.33 -24.19
CA ILE A 194 -1.02 7.61 -24.93
C ILE A 194 -0.39 6.52 -25.81
N HIS A 195 0.71 6.81 -26.51
CA HIS A 195 1.42 5.81 -27.30
C HIS A 195 1.91 4.63 -26.44
N PHE A 196 2.53 4.89 -25.29
CA PHE A 196 2.95 3.82 -24.37
C PHE A 196 1.76 2.99 -23.87
N LEU A 197 0.71 3.66 -23.42
CA LEU A 197 -0.50 3.01 -22.88
C LEU A 197 -1.20 2.16 -23.92
N THR A 198 -1.29 2.63 -25.17
CA THR A 198 -1.96 1.89 -26.25
C THR A 198 -1.09 0.74 -26.76
N HIS A 199 0.21 0.95 -26.94
CA HIS A 199 1.11 -0.08 -27.49
C HIS A 199 1.38 -1.22 -26.50
N TYR A 200 1.38 -0.95 -25.19
CA TYR A 200 1.62 -1.96 -24.15
C TYR A 200 0.40 -2.22 -23.26
N ALA A 201 -0.82 -1.95 -23.77
CA ALA A 201 -2.07 -2.07 -23.01
C ALA A 201 -2.29 -3.45 -22.39
N ASP A 202 -1.78 -4.50 -23.03
CA ASP A 202 -1.85 -5.90 -22.61
C ASP A 202 -0.98 -6.19 -21.38
N LYS A 203 0.12 -5.46 -21.20
CA LYS A 203 1.08 -5.61 -20.10
C LYS A 203 0.75 -4.71 -18.90
N ILE A 204 -0.11 -3.72 -19.06
CA ILE A 204 -0.41 -2.73 -18.02
C ILE A 204 -1.64 -3.18 -17.22
N GLU A 205 -1.46 -3.46 -15.93
CA GLU A 205 -2.59 -3.69 -15.03
C GLU A 205 -3.14 -2.35 -14.51
N SER A 206 -2.24 -1.54 -13.94
CA SER A 206 -2.58 -0.22 -13.39
C SER A 206 -1.36 0.71 -13.33
N VAL A 207 -1.63 1.99 -13.45
CA VAL A 207 -0.72 3.10 -13.23
C VAL A 207 -1.47 4.12 -12.38
N GLN A 208 -0.90 4.54 -11.27
CA GLN A 208 -1.50 5.46 -10.30
C GLN A 208 -0.49 6.53 -9.92
N PHE A 209 -0.97 7.76 -9.87
CA PHE A 209 -0.28 8.96 -9.44
C PHE A 209 -1.12 9.55 -8.31
N SER A 210 -0.53 9.69 -7.12
CA SER A 210 -1.28 10.17 -5.96
C SER A 210 -0.36 10.96 -5.05
N ASP A 211 -0.77 12.18 -4.71
CA ASP A 211 -0.13 12.95 -3.63
C ASP A 211 -0.61 12.53 -2.24
N GLN A 212 -1.73 11.80 -2.15
CA GLN A 212 -2.40 11.41 -0.91
C GLN A 212 -2.25 9.93 -0.57
N PHE A 213 -1.23 9.26 -1.13
CA PHE A 213 -1.04 7.83 -0.89
C PHE A 213 -0.72 7.56 0.58
N SER A 214 -1.63 6.89 1.28
CA SER A 214 -1.52 6.46 2.68
C SER A 214 -1.42 4.92 2.83
N GLY A 215 -1.35 4.19 1.72
CA GLY A 215 -1.39 2.73 1.68
C GLY A 215 -2.79 2.14 1.55
N PRO A 216 -2.91 0.81 1.73
CA PRO A 216 -4.19 0.13 1.68
C PRO A 216 -5.14 0.67 2.74
N LYS A 217 -6.42 0.76 2.40
CA LYS A 217 -7.50 1.09 3.31
C LYS A 217 -7.51 0.05 4.42
N LEU A 218 -7.10 0.47 5.61
CA LEU A 218 -7.23 -0.36 6.81
C LEU A 218 -8.73 -0.63 6.98
N MET A 219 -9.14 -1.89 6.78
CA MET A 219 -10.47 -2.31 7.20
C MET A 219 -10.53 -2.07 8.71
N GLN A 220 -11.51 -1.28 9.12
CA GLN A 220 -11.72 -0.85 10.49
C GLN A 220 -11.69 -2.05 11.43
N GLU A 221 -10.56 -2.28 12.10
CA GLU A 221 -10.62 -2.68 13.49
C GLU A 221 -10.97 -1.40 14.26
N GLU A 222 -12.18 -1.40 14.81
CA GLU A 222 -12.76 -0.32 15.59
C GLU A 222 -11.79 0.14 16.68
N GLY A 223 -11.15 1.32 16.49
CA GLY A 223 -10.65 2.08 17.62
C GLY A 223 -9.29 2.79 17.52
N GLN A 224 -8.50 2.71 16.43
CA GLN A 224 -7.11 3.18 16.50
C GLN A 224 -6.67 4.33 15.58
N LEU A 225 -7.47 4.80 14.62
CA LEU A 225 -7.05 5.94 13.78
C LEU A 225 -7.34 7.28 14.47
N THR A 226 -6.60 7.56 15.55
CA THR A 226 -6.65 8.88 16.20
C THR A 226 -5.81 9.93 15.47
N LYS A 227 -4.90 9.51 14.58
CA LYS A 227 -4.05 10.38 13.77
C LYS A 227 -4.41 10.27 12.30
N LEU A 228 -4.34 11.39 11.60
CA LEU A 228 -4.43 11.43 10.14
C LEU A 228 -3.33 10.51 9.57
N PRO A 229 -3.64 9.68 8.57
CA PRO A 229 -2.64 8.89 7.89
C PRO A 229 -1.56 9.79 7.30
N GLU A 230 -0.29 9.40 7.44
CA GLU A 230 0.80 10.09 6.77
C GLU A 230 0.67 9.82 5.27
N THR A 231 0.52 10.90 4.49
CA THR A 231 0.41 10.81 3.05
C THR A 231 1.74 11.10 2.39
N LYS A 232 2.05 10.38 1.31
CA LYS A 232 3.28 10.55 0.53
C LYS A 232 2.98 10.67 -0.95
N LYS A 233 3.69 11.56 -1.65
CA LYS A 233 3.59 11.68 -3.10
C LYS A 233 4.21 10.47 -3.77
N THR A 234 3.36 9.61 -4.34
CA THR A 234 3.76 8.29 -4.79
C THR A 234 3.21 8.00 -6.19
N LEU A 235 4.07 7.45 -7.04
CA LEU A 235 3.70 6.86 -8.32
C LEU A 235 3.77 5.34 -8.19
N LEU A 236 2.70 4.66 -8.59
CA LEU A 236 2.59 3.20 -8.53
C LEU A 236 2.32 2.67 -9.93
N PHE A 237 3.10 1.70 -10.34
CA PHE A 237 2.93 1.01 -11.61
C PHE A 237 2.84 -0.48 -11.31
N THR A 238 1.85 -1.15 -11.90
CA THR A 238 1.71 -2.60 -11.85
C THR A 238 1.63 -3.12 -13.27
N PHE A 239 2.65 -3.88 -13.66
CA PHE A 239 2.74 -4.52 -14.96
C PHE A 239 2.59 -6.02 -14.82
N ASN A 240 1.80 -6.63 -15.69
CA ASN A 240 1.68 -8.07 -15.81
C ASN A 240 2.70 -8.58 -16.83
N VAL A 241 3.44 -9.61 -16.45
CA VAL A 241 4.34 -10.28 -17.37
C VAL A 241 3.52 -11.14 -18.35
N PRO A 242 3.81 -11.10 -19.66
CA PRO A 242 3.16 -11.94 -20.65
C PRO A 242 3.27 -13.45 -20.32
N GLY A 243 2.32 -14.24 -20.81
CA GLY A 243 2.39 -15.70 -20.77
C GLY A 243 1.56 -16.40 -19.68
N SER A 244 0.73 -15.67 -18.93
CA SER A 244 -0.28 -16.23 -18.00
C SER A 244 0.26 -17.33 -17.08
N GLY A 245 1.50 -17.15 -16.58
CA GLY A 245 2.19 -18.07 -15.68
C GLY A 245 3.24 -18.95 -16.33
N ASN A 246 3.24 -19.11 -17.66
CA ASN A 246 4.30 -19.77 -18.41
C ASN A 246 5.35 -18.77 -18.93
N THR A 247 5.88 -18.00 -17.99
CA THR A 247 6.80 -16.90 -18.27
C THR A 247 8.20 -17.39 -18.65
N SER A 248 8.78 -16.75 -19.66
CA SER A 248 10.14 -16.96 -20.13
C SER A 248 11.04 -15.74 -19.86
N PRO A 249 12.37 -15.90 -19.89
CA PRO A 249 13.31 -14.76 -19.81
C PRO A 249 13.06 -13.66 -20.86
N LYS A 250 12.65 -14.06 -22.08
CA LYS A 250 12.33 -13.11 -23.16
C LYS A 250 11.14 -12.21 -22.83
N ASP A 251 10.17 -12.75 -22.09
CA ASP A 251 9.01 -11.97 -21.64
C ASP A 251 9.44 -10.89 -20.65
N MET A 252 10.44 -11.18 -19.81
CA MET A 252 11.03 -10.19 -18.90
C MET A 252 11.77 -9.09 -19.66
N GLU A 253 12.54 -9.45 -20.68
CA GLU A 253 13.23 -8.49 -21.56
C GLU A 253 12.24 -7.54 -22.24
N SER A 254 11.07 -8.05 -22.63
CA SER A 254 10.02 -7.28 -23.30
C SER A 254 9.39 -6.17 -22.44
N LEU A 255 9.72 -6.10 -21.15
CA LEU A 255 9.24 -5.07 -20.21
C LEU A 255 10.14 -3.82 -20.18
N LEU A 256 11.31 -3.85 -20.84
CA LEU A 256 12.26 -2.72 -20.85
C LEU A 256 11.63 -1.39 -21.28
N PRO A 257 10.78 -1.33 -22.32
CA PRO A 257 10.11 -0.09 -22.69
C PRO A 257 9.17 0.46 -21.61
N LEU A 258 8.58 -0.40 -20.77
CA LEU A 258 7.73 0.03 -19.65
C LEU A 258 8.53 0.73 -18.57
N MET A 259 9.78 0.33 -18.33
CA MET A 259 10.68 1.08 -17.44
C MET A 259 11.00 2.46 -17.99
N SER A 260 11.12 2.60 -19.32
CA SER A 260 11.26 3.91 -19.96
C SER A 260 10.00 4.76 -19.77
N MET A 261 8.80 4.15 -19.81
CA MET A 261 7.54 4.82 -19.47
C MET A 261 7.50 5.28 -18.01
N VAL A 262 8.03 4.51 -17.07
CA VAL A 262 8.12 4.90 -15.65
C VAL A 262 9.03 6.13 -15.49
N ILE A 263 10.22 6.09 -16.08
CA ILE A 263 11.17 7.22 -16.10
C ILE A 263 10.50 8.47 -16.69
N TYR A 264 9.81 8.32 -17.81
CA TYR A 264 9.05 9.41 -18.44
C TYR A 264 7.97 9.98 -17.50
N SER A 265 7.25 9.09 -16.81
CA SER A 265 6.17 9.46 -15.88
C SER A 265 6.70 10.27 -14.68
N ILE A 266 7.89 9.95 -14.18
CA ILE A 266 8.56 10.72 -13.11
C ILE A 266 8.84 12.14 -13.59
N ASP A 267 9.46 12.29 -14.77
CA ASP A 267 9.80 13.60 -15.33
C ASP A 267 8.54 14.42 -15.67
N LYS A 268 7.49 13.73 -16.13
CA LYS A 268 6.19 14.34 -16.42
C LYS A 268 5.50 14.84 -15.16
N ALA A 269 5.48 14.04 -14.09
CA ALA A 269 4.91 14.43 -12.80
C ALA A 269 5.60 15.67 -12.22
N LYS A 270 6.92 15.82 -12.44
CA LYS A 270 7.64 17.03 -12.05
C LYS A 270 7.22 18.30 -12.81
N LYS A 271 7.07 18.16 -14.13
CA LYS A 271 6.79 19.29 -15.04
C LYS A 271 5.34 19.72 -14.98
N PHE A 272 4.44 18.80 -14.70
CA PHE A 272 3.02 19.09 -14.64
C PHE A 272 2.67 19.87 -13.38
N ARG A 273 2.10 21.05 -13.59
CA ARG A 273 1.58 21.91 -12.53
C ARG A 273 0.14 22.28 -12.83
N LEU A 274 -0.70 22.23 -11.80
CA LEU A 274 -2.10 22.60 -11.92
C LEU A 274 -2.21 24.10 -12.14
N ASN A 275 -3.21 24.51 -12.92
CA ASN A 275 -3.58 25.91 -13.00
C ASN A 275 -4.14 26.40 -11.65
N ARG A 276 -4.35 27.71 -11.54
CA ARG A 276 -4.83 28.34 -10.29
C ARG A 276 -6.17 27.78 -9.81
N GLU A 277 -7.10 27.50 -10.72
CA GLU A 277 -8.41 26.95 -10.39
C GLU A 277 -8.30 25.48 -9.97
N GLY A 278 -7.46 24.72 -10.65
CA GLY A 278 -7.18 23.33 -10.35
C GLY A 278 -6.57 23.16 -8.98
N LYS A 279 -5.60 24.00 -8.63
CA LYS A 279 -5.01 24.04 -7.30
C LYS A 279 -6.05 24.37 -6.22
N GLN A 280 -6.90 25.38 -6.44
CA GLN A 280 -7.97 25.70 -5.47
C GLN A 280 -8.97 24.55 -5.29
N LYS A 281 -9.30 23.83 -6.36
CA LYS A 281 -10.19 22.67 -6.29
C LYS A 281 -9.53 21.51 -5.55
N ALA A 282 -8.26 21.26 -5.83
CA ALA A 282 -7.43 20.28 -5.15
C ALA A 282 -7.36 20.55 -3.63
N ASP A 283 -7.04 21.79 -3.23
CA ASP A 283 -6.96 22.19 -1.83
C ASP A 283 -8.31 22.03 -1.10
N LYS A 284 -9.42 22.44 -1.74
CA LYS A 284 -10.77 22.24 -1.20
C LYS A 284 -11.11 20.76 -1.02
N ASN A 285 -10.70 19.90 -1.95
CA ASN A 285 -10.96 18.47 -1.87
C ASN A 285 -10.22 17.84 -0.68
N ARG A 286 -8.96 18.22 -0.47
CA ARG A 286 -8.12 17.78 0.67
C ARG A 286 -8.66 18.26 2.00
N ALA A 287 -9.02 19.54 2.11
CA ALA A 287 -9.64 20.09 3.31
C ALA A 287 -10.97 19.39 3.67
N ARG A 288 -11.78 19.03 2.66
CA ARG A 288 -13.01 18.26 2.86
C ARG A 288 -12.75 16.87 3.41
N VAL A 289 -11.74 16.17 2.90
CA VAL A 289 -11.35 14.83 3.39
C VAL A 289 -10.84 14.92 4.83
N GLU A 290 -9.99 15.90 5.13
CA GLU A 290 -9.50 16.15 6.49
C GLU A 290 -10.64 16.47 7.46
N GLU A 291 -11.60 17.31 7.06
CA GLU A 291 -12.79 17.62 7.87
C GLU A 291 -13.64 16.38 8.15
N ASN A 292 -13.86 15.54 7.13
CA ASN A 292 -14.60 14.29 7.28
C ASN A 292 -13.88 13.33 8.25
N PHE A 293 -12.55 13.23 8.16
CA PHE A 293 -11.75 12.43 9.08
C PHE A 293 -11.81 12.98 10.51
N LEU A 294 -11.72 14.29 10.69
CA LEU A 294 -11.83 14.94 12.01
C LEU A 294 -13.22 14.74 12.62
N LYS A 295 -14.29 14.80 11.81
CA LYS A 295 -15.67 14.51 12.27
C LYS A 295 -15.83 13.05 12.70
N LEU A 296 -15.33 12.10 11.89
CA LEU A 296 -15.40 10.68 12.21
C LEU A 296 -14.62 10.35 13.50
N THR A 297 -13.43 10.95 13.66
CA THR A 297 -12.57 10.73 14.82
C THR A 297 -12.97 11.56 16.04
N HIS A 298 -13.78 12.62 15.90
CA HIS A 298 -14.22 13.44 17.03
C HIS A 298 -14.98 12.61 18.07
N VAL A 299 -15.88 11.73 17.61
CA VAL A 299 -16.66 10.84 18.49
C VAL A 299 -15.72 9.92 19.27
N GLN A 300 -14.80 9.25 18.56
CA GLN A 300 -13.81 8.35 19.17
C GLN A 300 -12.87 9.08 20.13
N ARG A 301 -12.41 10.29 19.78
CA ARG A 301 -11.57 11.12 20.65
C ARG A 301 -12.33 11.57 21.89
N GLN A 302 -13.61 11.91 21.76
CA GLN A 302 -14.46 12.31 22.88
C GLN A 302 -14.69 11.13 23.84
N GLU A 303 -14.97 9.94 23.30
CA GLU A 303 -15.13 8.70 24.06
C GLU A 303 -13.83 8.31 24.79
N ALA A 304 -12.69 8.29 24.08
CA ALA A 304 -11.38 8.02 24.69
C ALA A 304 -11.01 9.04 25.78
N ALA A 305 -11.35 10.33 25.57
CA ALA A 305 -11.13 11.37 26.57
C ALA A 305 -12.06 11.23 27.78
N GLN A 306 -13.29 10.74 27.62
CA GLN A 306 -14.20 10.43 28.71
C GLN A 306 -13.71 9.21 29.51
N SER A 307 -13.36 8.11 28.83
CA SER A 307 -12.83 6.90 29.45
C SER A 307 -11.56 7.19 30.26
N ARG A 308 -10.59 7.94 29.70
CA ARG A 308 -9.38 8.36 30.45
C ARG A 308 -9.69 9.26 31.65
N ARG A 309 -10.75 10.07 31.59
CA ARG A 309 -11.18 10.91 32.73
C ARG A 309 -11.83 10.06 33.82
N GLU A 310 -12.62 9.06 33.44
CA GLU A 310 -13.26 8.15 34.38
C GLU A 310 -12.25 7.22 35.04
N GLU A 311 -11.29 6.69 34.29
CA GLU A 311 -10.18 5.89 34.80
C GLU A 311 -9.33 6.69 35.81
N LYS A 312 -8.96 7.94 35.47
CA LYS A 312 -8.23 8.81 36.42
C LYS A 312 -9.05 9.10 37.68
N LYS A 313 -10.36 9.31 37.57
CA LYS A 313 -11.23 9.50 38.73
C LYS A 313 -11.31 8.23 39.59
N ARG A 314 -11.41 7.06 38.97
CA ARG A 314 -11.44 5.77 39.68
C ARG A 314 -10.12 5.52 40.40
N ALA A 315 -8.99 5.73 39.74
CA ALA A 315 -7.66 5.61 40.34
C ALA A 315 -7.43 6.62 41.47
N GLU A 316 -7.90 7.87 41.34
CA GLU A 316 -7.83 8.86 42.42
C GLU A 316 -8.68 8.42 43.62
N LYS A 317 -9.87 7.86 43.39
CA LYS A 317 -10.75 7.34 44.44
C LYS A 317 -10.16 6.12 45.15
N GLU A 318 -9.58 5.17 44.40
CA GLU A 318 -8.89 4.01 44.96
C GLU A 318 -7.66 4.43 45.78
N ARG A 319 -6.91 5.43 45.34
CA ARG A 319 -5.79 5.99 46.11
C ARG A 319 -6.21 6.63 47.43
N ILE A 320 -7.37 7.30 47.46
CA ILE A 320 -7.90 7.90 48.69
C ILE A 320 -8.42 6.81 49.64
N MET A 321 -9.06 5.76 49.11
CA MET A 321 -9.57 4.63 49.90
C MET A 321 -8.45 3.77 50.51
N ASN A 322 -7.29 3.67 49.85
CA ASN A 322 -6.13 2.91 50.32
C ASN A 322 -5.15 3.71 51.22
N GLU A 323 -5.51 4.91 51.69
CA GLU A 323 -4.67 5.67 52.61
C GLU A 323 -4.82 5.12 54.05
N GLU A 324 -3.70 4.78 54.71
CA GLU A 324 -3.70 4.09 56.02
C GLU A 324 -4.03 5.03 57.21
N ASP A 325 -3.90 6.35 57.05
CA ASP A 325 -4.14 7.35 58.09
C ASP A 325 -5.60 7.90 58.06
N PRO A 326 -6.42 7.66 59.09
CA PRO A 326 -7.84 8.06 59.15
C PRO A 326 -8.10 9.58 59.14
N GLU A 327 -7.15 10.41 59.59
CA GLU A 327 -7.31 11.87 59.53
C GLU A 327 -6.97 12.41 58.14
N LYS A 328 -5.94 11.83 57.52
CA LYS A 328 -5.50 12.20 56.17
C LYS A 328 -6.51 11.76 55.10
N GLN A 329 -7.12 10.59 55.25
CA GLN A 329 -8.20 10.12 54.38
C GLN A 329 -9.40 11.09 54.39
N ARG A 330 -9.89 11.48 55.58
CA ARG A 330 -11.03 12.42 55.71
C ARG A 330 -10.75 13.76 55.04
N ARG A 331 -9.53 14.31 55.22
CA ARG A 331 -9.13 15.56 54.55
C ARG A 331 -9.11 15.43 53.03
N LEU A 332 -8.65 14.31 52.49
CA LEU A 332 -8.59 14.06 51.04
C LEU A 332 -10.00 13.88 50.44
N GLU A 333 -10.89 13.18 51.13
CA GLU A 333 -12.29 13.00 50.72
C GLU A 333 -13.06 14.33 50.70
N GLU A 334 -12.96 15.13 51.77
CA GLU A 334 -13.59 16.46 51.84
C GLU A 334 -13.06 17.41 50.75
N ALA A 335 -11.75 17.38 50.50
CA ALA A 335 -11.13 18.15 49.43
C ALA A 335 -11.62 17.72 48.03
N ALA A 336 -11.80 16.42 47.80
CA ALA A 336 -12.34 15.87 46.55
C ALA A 336 -13.80 16.28 46.34
N LEU A 337 -14.65 16.15 47.38
CA LEU A 337 -16.06 16.53 47.36
C LEU A 337 -16.24 18.03 47.07
N ARG A 338 -15.44 18.88 47.73
CA ARG A 338 -15.47 20.34 47.50
C ARG A 338 -15.01 20.70 46.09
N ARG A 339 -14.05 19.98 45.50
CA ARG A 339 -13.62 20.15 44.11
C ARG A 339 -14.72 19.75 43.12
N GLU A 340 -15.47 18.70 43.42
CA GLU A 340 -16.58 18.24 42.57
C GLU A 340 -17.78 19.18 42.62
N GLN A 341 -18.19 19.63 43.81
CA GLN A 341 -19.24 20.66 43.97
C GLN A 341 -18.93 21.94 43.19
N LYS A 342 -17.70 22.47 43.33
CA LYS A 342 -17.25 23.64 42.55
C LYS A 342 -17.28 23.41 41.03
N LYS A 343 -17.02 22.19 40.55
CA LYS A 343 -17.13 21.85 39.12
C LYS A 343 -18.59 21.82 38.66
N LEU A 344 -19.49 21.29 39.49
CA LEU A 344 -20.93 21.22 39.21
C LEU A 344 -21.56 22.62 39.16
N GLU A 345 -21.26 23.47 40.14
CA GLU A 345 -21.71 24.87 40.18
C GLU A 345 -21.26 25.65 38.94
N LYS A 346 -19.96 25.54 38.56
CA LYS A 346 -19.43 26.18 37.34
C LYS A 346 -20.12 25.69 36.07
N LYS A 347 -20.47 24.40 35.98
CA LYS A 347 -21.23 23.85 34.84
C LYS A 347 -22.65 24.41 34.79
N GLN A 348 -23.33 24.47 35.94
CA GLN A 348 -24.69 25.03 36.03
C GLN A 348 -24.73 26.52 35.67
N MET A 349 -23.76 27.30 36.12
CA MET A 349 -23.63 28.72 35.76
C MET A 349 -23.44 28.91 34.24
N LYS A 350 -22.58 28.10 33.61
CA LYS A 350 -22.36 28.17 32.16
C LYS A 350 -23.60 27.76 31.35
N MET A 351 -24.34 26.74 31.76
CA MET A 351 -25.58 26.35 31.07
C MET A 351 -26.68 27.42 31.17
N LYS A 352 -26.79 28.10 32.32
CA LYS A 352 -27.71 29.24 32.49
C LYS A 352 -27.37 30.39 31.53
N GLN A 353 -26.09 30.71 31.35
CA GLN A 353 -25.64 31.77 30.42
C GLN A 353 -25.89 31.45 28.95
N ILE A 354 -25.71 30.19 28.53
CA ILE A 354 -25.97 29.77 27.14
C ILE A 354 -27.47 29.84 26.82
N LYS A 355 -28.35 29.46 27.75
CA LYS A 355 -29.81 29.57 27.58
C LYS A 355 -30.30 31.01 27.42
N VAL A 356 -29.68 31.96 28.13
CA VAL A 356 -30.04 33.38 28.07
C VAL A 356 -29.55 34.05 26.77
N LYS A 357 -28.50 33.54 26.14
CA LYS A 357 -27.96 34.04 24.86
C LYS A 357 -28.64 33.45 23.61
N ALA A 358 -29.45 32.40 23.77
CA ALA A 358 -30.16 31.72 22.69
C ALA A 358 -31.66 32.11 22.60
N MET A 359 -32.16 32.89 23.56
CA MET A 359 -33.36 33.73 23.44
C MET A 359 -32.95 35.11 22.94
#